data_AF-A0A2H3NXF7-F1
#
_entry.id   AF-A0A2H3NXF7-F1
#
_cell.length_a   1.000
_cell.length_b   1.000
_cell.length_c   1.000
_cell.angle_alpha   90.00
_cell.angle_beta   90.00
_cell.angle_gamma   90.00
#
_symmetry.space_group_name_H-M   'P 1'
#
loop_
_entity.id
_entity.type
_entity.pdbx_description
1 polymer ?
#
loop_
_entity_poly.entity_id
_entity_poly.type
_entity_poly.pdbx_seq_one_letter_code
_entity_poly.pdbx_strand_id
1 'polypeptide(L)'
;MMAANGVFANPIERGHSGWMCGGISLVCGYVTYRAPVPGSTPCAGPCMIFETTRHKTRPDRSRRPVRSIIRRRFCLFVHQYVRLLCYTRQQESSFLNARGDAMTKITSMQSLYTRLEQAGVSPSYIQEYVLPSWWSRDMDSDPHLVLQGAGYIAKHLGIDLQALLHTEQELSVRDTAATQFKLRHDITGQHVTWARAVSMRAAEMAAHAPPTSFQWKGMEASAIRTAILNTGASWVGLKELLHFCWDQGIPVLPIADVPDKKMDGMAVLTEAGAPAIIINKSHSHPSWLLFILAHELGHLCRNHLQDHEARLDEEYSTAPDADDAYENEANRFAVELITGDPETIVSEDRYASAAELAQAAMDVGQREQIDPGALVLNLAFHAPNNLWALANAALNELPDGPSGHEQIRSILRERLSWSNLPDESAQFLMRVTGCGSVDHPVAA
;
A
#
# COMPACT_ATOMS: atom_id res chain seq x y z
N MET A 1 42.16 -31.56 24.28
CA MET A 1 42.58 -32.18 25.56
C MET A 1 41.36 -32.13 26.48
N MET A 2 40.93 -33.30 27.02
CA MET A 2 39.63 -33.63 27.66
C MET A 2 38.45 -33.78 26.67
N ALA A 3 37.88 -34.96 26.30
CA ALA A 3 37.32 -36.14 27.02
C ALA A 3 35.98 -35.81 27.75
N ALA A 4 34.86 -36.55 27.69
CA ALA A 4 34.49 -37.87 27.13
C ALA A 4 32.93 -38.08 27.14
N ASN A 5 32.44 -38.91 26.21
CA ASN A 5 31.47 -40.04 26.26
C ASN A 5 30.11 -40.03 27.04
N GLY A 6 29.09 -40.62 26.36
CA GLY A 6 28.07 -41.56 26.91
C GLY A 6 26.63 -41.02 26.99
N VAL A 7 25.66 -41.32 26.10
CA VAL A 7 24.91 -42.55 25.74
C VAL A 7 23.87 -43.02 26.80
N PHE A 8 22.68 -43.42 26.28
CA PHE A 8 21.47 -44.07 26.87
C PHE A 8 20.35 -43.13 27.35
N ALA A 9 19.07 -43.49 27.30
CA ALA A 9 18.21 -44.30 26.43
C ALA A 9 16.78 -44.06 26.96
N ASN A 10 15.79 -44.10 26.07
CA ASN A 10 14.37 -44.06 26.41
C ASN A 10 13.93 -45.35 27.14
N PRO A 11 12.87 -45.26 27.96
CA PRO A 11 11.86 -46.31 27.90
C PRO A 11 10.41 -45.78 27.84
N ILE A 12 9.62 -46.57 27.12
CA ILE A 12 8.18 -46.53 26.89
C ILE A 12 7.44 -47.00 28.15
N GLU A 13 6.34 -46.36 28.54
CA GLU A 13 5.15 -47.07 29.04
C GLU A 13 3.83 -46.28 28.92
N ARG A 14 2.73 -47.04 28.92
CA ARG A 14 1.42 -46.83 28.31
C ARG A 14 0.42 -46.09 29.22
N GLY A 15 -0.61 -45.47 28.63
CA GLY A 15 -1.84 -45.09 29.33
C GLY A 15 -2.95 -44.54 28.42
N HIS A 16 -4.11 -45.20 28.41
CA HIS A 16 -5.26 -45.05 27.50
C HIS A 16 -6.07 -43.73 27.58
N SER A 17 -6.63 -43.30 26.43
CA SER A 17 -8.06 -42.95 26.27
C SER A 17 -8.42 -42.75 24.79
N GLY A 18 -9.61 -43.22 24.38
CA GLY A 18 -10.17 -43.17 23.00
C GLY A 18 -10.22 -41.76 22.38
N TRP A 19 -10.52 -41.59 21.11
CA TRP A 19 -11.88 -41.67 20.55
C TRP A 19 -11.84 -41.78 19.00
N MET A 20 -12.98 -42.25 18.48
CA MET A 20 -13.34 -42.69 17.12
C MET A 20 -12.79 -41.93 15.89
N CYS A 21 -12.33 -42.69 14.90
CA CYS A 21 -12.25 -42.29 13.49
C CYS A 21 -13.65 -42.30 12.84
N GLY A 22 -14.08 -41.16 12.32
CA GLY A 22 -15.20 -41.05 11.38
C GLY A 22 -14.67 -40.78 9.97
N GLY A 23 -14.51 -41.83 9.16
CA GLY A 23 -14.24 -41.70 7.74
C GLY A 23 -15.49 -41.25 7.00
N ILE A 24 -15.37 -40.20 6.18
CA ILE A 24 -16.38 -39.84 5.18
C ILE A 24 -15.84 -40.30 3.83
N SER A 25 -16.47 -41.36 3.31
CA SER A 25 -16.32 -41.83 1.94
C SER A 25 -17.11 -40.90 1.03
N LEU A 26 -16.45 -40.20 0.10
CA LEU A 26 -17.08 -39.41 -0.95
C LEU A 26 -17.36 -40.33 -2.15
N VAL A 27 -18.63 -40.70 -2.31
CA VAL A 27 -19.12 -41.38 -3.52
C VAL A 27 -19.26 -40.32 -4.62
N CYS A 28 -18.46 -40.47 -5.68
CA CYS A 28 -18.51 -39.65 -6.88
C CYS A 28 -19.72 -40.08 -7.75
N GLY A 29 -20.74 -39.22 -7.87
CA GLY A 29 -21.86 -39.43 -8.79
C GLY A 29 -21.60 -38.69 -10.11
N TYR A 30 -21.41 -39.45 -11.20
CA TYR A 30 -21.32 -38.90 -12.56
C TYR A 30 -22.69 -38.38 -13.03
N VAL A 31 -22.71 -37.16 -13.58
CA VAL A 31 -23.84 -36.66 -14.38
C VAL A 31 -23.41 -36.65 -15.85
N THR A 32 -24.04 -37.48 -16.66
CA THR A 32 -23.85 -37.49 -18.12
C THR A 32 -24.66 -36.37 -18.77
N TYR A 33 -23.98 -35.45 -19.48
CA TYR A 33 -24.61 -34.47 -20.35
C TYR A 33 -24.89 -35.10 -21.74
N ARG A 34 -26.14 -35.02 -22.22
CA ARG A 34 -26.46 -35.17 -23.65
C ARG A 34 -26.50 -33.78 -24.28
N ALA A 35 -25.74 -33.58 -25.35
CA ALA A 35 -25.77 -32.36 -26.14
C ALA A 35 -27.11 -32.22 -26.91
N PRO A 36 -27.67 -31.01 -27.06
CA PRO A 36 -28.83 -30.78 -27.92
C PRO A 36 -28.43 -30.62 -29.39
N VAL A 37 -29.33 -31.08 -30.27
CA VAL A 37 -29.25 -31.00 -31.75
C VAL A 37 -29.42 -29.54 -32.21
N PRO A 38 -28.69 -29.05 -33.22
CA PRO A 38 -28.84 -27.68 -33.71
C PRO A 38 -30.10 -27.54 -34.59
N GLY A 39 -30.98 -26.58 -34.28
CA GLY A 39 -32.06 -26.21 -35.21
C GLY A 39 -33.41 -25.71 -34.67
N SER A 40 -33.55 -25.31 -33.40
CA SER A 40 -34.82 -24.75 -32.91
C SER A 40 -34.62 -23.48 -32.07
N THR A 41 -35.27 -22.41 -32.51
CA THR A 41 -35.44 -21.11 -31.84
C THR A 41 -36.14 -21.24 -30.47
N PRO A 42 -35.77 -20.48 -29.43
CA PRO A 42 -36.48 -20.53 -28.15
C PRO A 42 -37.51 -19.39 -28.05
N CYS A 43 -38.80 -19.75 -28.06
CA CYS A 43 -39.86 -18.98 -27.43
C CYS A 43 -40.24 -19.63 -26.10
N ALA A 44 -40.41 -18.80 -25.07
CA ALA A 44 -41.01 -19.08 -23.76
C ALA A 44 -40.28 -20.08 -22.84
N GLY A 45 -39.81 -19.59 -21.68
CA GLY A 45 -39.14 -20.37 -20.65
C GLY A 45 -40.07 -21.33 -19.89
N PRO A 46 -39.54 -22.43 -19.32
CA PRO A 46 -40.35 -23.37 -18.55
C PRO A 46 -40.48 -22.98 -17.08
N CYS A 47 -41.73 -22.91 -16.63
CA CYS A 47 -42.17 -22.92 -15.24
C CYS A 47 -42.01 -24.36 -14.68
N MET A 48 -41.39 -24.53 -13.51
CA MET A 48 -41.41 -25.82 -12.79
C MET A 48 -42.29 -25.72 -11.55
N ILE A 49 -43.35 -26.52 -11.54
CA ILE A 49 -44.25 -26.79 -10.40
C ILE A 49 -43.66 -27.96 -9.61
N PHE A 50 -43.56 -27.84 -8.28
CA PHE A 50 -43.25 -28.95 -7.37
C PHE A 50 -44.48 -29.31 -6.53
N GLU A 51 -45.04 -30.49 -6.74
CA GLU A 51 -46.00 -31.11 -5.81
C GLU A 51 -45.25 -31.82 -4.67
N THR A 52 -45.74 -31.69 -3.44
CA THR A 52 -45.26 -32.47 -2.28
C THR A 52 -46.42 -33.17 -1.59
N THR A 53 -46.40 -34.49 -1.58
CA THR A 53 -47.31 -35.35 -0.81
C THR A 53 -46.94 -35.31 0.67
N ARG A 54 -47.90 -34.95 1.54
CA ARG A 54 -47.75 -34.91 3.01
C ARG A 54 -48.09 -36.27 3.63
N HIS A 55 -47.24 -36.78 4.52
CA HIS A 55 -47.65 -37.63 5.63
C HIS A 55 -47.41 -36.94 6.98
N LYS A 56 -48.45 -36.91 7.81
CA LYS A 56 -48.52 -36.30 9.14
C LYS A 56 -48.04 -37.29 10.21
N THR A 57 -47.12 -36.85 11.09
CA THR A 57 -47.05 -37.29 12.50
C THR A 57 -46.51 -36.16 13.39
N ARG A 58 -47.01 -36.12 14.63
CA ARG A 58 -46.92 -35.05 15.66
C ARG A 58 -45.54 -34.93 16.34
N PRO A 59 -45.28 -33.83 17.11
CA PRO A 59 -43.94 -33.35 17.43
C PRO A 59 -43.41 -33.82 18.80
N ASP A 60 -42.10 -34.03 18.89
CA ASP A 60 -41.37 -34.11 20.16
C ASP A 60 -40.43 -32.90 20.31
N ARG A 61 -40.44 -32.32 21.52
CA ARG A 61 -39.69 -31.14 21.96
C ARG A 61 -38.37 -31.60 22.59
N SER A 62 -37.30 -31.59 21.81
CA SER A 62 -35.95 -31.18 22.22
C SER A 62 -34.99 -31.42 21.06
N ARG A 63 -33.98 -30.55 20.93
CA ARG A 63 -32.94 -30.45 19.87
C ARG A 63 -33.26 -29.46 18.74
N ARG A 64 -32.54 -28.34 18.74
CA ARG A 64 -32.46 -27.38 17.62
C ARG A 64 -31.73 -28.04 16.44
N PRO A 65 -32.25 -28.03 15.20
CA PRO A 65 -31.53 -28.57 14.05
C PRO A 65 -30.75 -27.48 13.30
N VAL A 66 -29.42 -27.63 13.27
CA VAL A 66 -28.46 -26.87 12.45
C VAL A 66 -28.53 -27.34 10.98
N ARG A 67 -29.69 -27.21 10.32
CA ARG A 67 -29.87 -27.61 8.90
C ARG A 67 -30.55 -26.60 7.99
N SER A 68 -30.89 -25.39 8.47
CA SER A 68 -31.51 -24.35 7.62
C SER A 68 -30.55 -23.32 7.01
N ILE A 69 -29.27 -23.29 7.41
CA ILE A 69 -28.31 -22.26 6.95
C ILE A 69 -27.56 -22.69 5.67
N ILE A 70 -27.35 -23.99 5.45
CA ILE A 70 -26.60 -24.50 4.28
C ILE A 70 -27.46 -24.46 3.00
N ARG A 71 -28.78 -24.69 3.09
CA ARG A 71 -29.66 -24.63 1.90
C ARG A 71 -29.97 -23.21 1.41
N ARG A 72 -29.98 -22.20 2.29
CA ARG A 72 -30.14 -20.79 1.87
C ARG A 72 -28.89 -20.21 1.23
N ARG A 73 -27.69 -20.61 1.67
CA ARG A 73 -26.43 -20.16 1.06
C ARG A 73 -26.14 -20.80 -0.31
N PHE A 74 -26.53 -22.05 -0.54
CA PHE A 74 -26.35 -22.69 -1.85
C PHE A 74 -27.32 -22.18 -2.93
N CYS A 75 -28.57 -21.84 -2.57
CA CYS A 75 -29.52 -21.23 -3.52
C CYS A 75 -29.16 -19.78 -3.90
N LEU A 76 -28.57 -19.00 -2.98
CA LEU A 76 -28.10 -17.64 -3.31
C LEU A 76 -26.86 -17.68 -4.21
N PHE A 77 -25.95 -18.63 -4.00
CA PHE A 77 -24.74 -18.76 -4.82
C PHE A 77 -25.04 -19.15 -6.28
N VAL A 78 -25.99 -20.08 -6.51
CA VAL A 78 -26.37 -20.49 -7.87
C VAL A 78 -27.16 -19.38 -8.60
N HIS A 79 -27.96 -18.58 -7.89
CA HIS A 79 -28.71 -17.47 -8.50
C HIS A 79 -27.80 -16.26 -8.84
N GLN A 80 -26.72 -16.06 -8.08
CA GLN A 80 -25.72 -15.02 -8.35
C GLN A 80 -24.78 -15.42 -9.51
N TYR A 81 -24.40 -16.70 -9.59
CA TYR A 81 -23.58 -17.23 -10.70
C TYR A 81 -24.32 -17.25 -12.05
N VAL A 82 -25.62 -17.59 -12.06
CA VAL A 82 -26.44 -17.55 -13.28
C VAL A 82 -26.72 -16.11 -13.73
N ARG A 83 -26.82 -15.14 -12.81
CA ARG A 83 -26.87 -13.71 -13.17
C ARG A 83 -25.56 -13.19 -13.74
N LEU A 84 -24.41 -13.64 -13.22
CA LEU A 84 -23.09 -13.27 -13.74
C LEU A 84 -22.87 -13.84 -15.16
N LEU A 85 -23.28 -15.08 -15.40
CA LEU A 85 -23.16 -15.75 -16.71
C LEU A 85 -24.18 -15.24 -17.75
N CYS A 86 -25.33 -14.71 -17.33
CA CYS A 86 -26.28 -14.06 -18.23
C CYS A 86 -25.89 -12.60 -18.52
N TYR A 87 -25.25 -11.89 -17.58
CA TYR A 87 -24.74 -10.53 -17.79
C TYR A 87 -23.56 -10.51 -18.77
N THR A 88 -22.63 -11.47 -18.66
CA THR A 88 -21.53 -11.61 -19.63
C THR A 88 -22.03 -11.97 -21.03
N ARG A 89 -23.05 -12.83 -21.17
CA ARG A 89 -23.65 -13.16 -22.47
C ARG A 89 -24.44 -12.01 -23.11
N GLN A 90 -25.08 -11.17 -22.30
CA GLN A 90 -25.85 -10.03 -22.81
C GLN A 90 -24.94 -8.87 -23.23
N GLN A 91 -23.75 -8.72 -22.63
CA GLN A 91 -22.69 -7.85 -23.14
C GLN A 91 -22.04 -8.40 -24.42
N GLU A 92 -21.76 -9.71 -24.52
CA GLU A 92 -21.22 -10.28 -25.78
C GLU A 92 -22.17 -10.09 -26.98
N SER A 93 -23.50 -10.20 -26.77
CA SER A 93 -24.49 -10.01 -27.85
C SER A 93 -24.73 -8.54 -28.22
N SER A 94 -24.44 -7.59 -27.34
CA SER A 94 -24.58 -6.16 -27.64
C SER A 94 -23.30 -5.55 -28.20
N PHE A 95 -22.13 -6.16 -27.97
CA PHE A 95 -20.87 -5.80 -28.61
C PHE A 95 -20.71 -6.27 -30.06
N LEU A 96 -21.45 -7.30 -30.50
CA LEU A 96 -21.37 -7.83 -31.86
C LEU A 96 -22.14 -7.01 -32.93
N ASN A 97 -22.87 -5.96 -32.54
CA ASN A 97 -23.61 -5.08 -33.47
C ASN A 97 -23.13 -3.62 -33.49
N ALA A 98 -21.98 -3.32 -32.86
CA ALA A 98 -21.28 -2.08 -33.13
C ALA A 98 -20.38 -2.29 -34.36
N ARG A 99 -20.53 -1.41 -35.34
CA ARG A 99 -19.77 -1.40 -36.61
C ARG A 99 -18.27 -1.54 -36.34
N GLY A 100 -17.59 -2.30 -37.20
CA GLY A 100 -16.18 -2.64 -37.06
C GLY A 100 -15.25 -1.44 -37.13
N ASP A 101 -14.89 -0.89 -35.97
CA ASP A 101 -13.59 -0.27 -35.76
C ASP A 101 -12.63 -1.36 -35.29
N ALA A 102 -11.63 -1.68 -36.11
CA ALA A 102 -10.57 -2.59 -35.71
C ALA A 102 -9.81 -1.94 -34.54
N MET A 103 -9.82 -2.58 -33.37
CA MET A 103 -9.02 -2.12 -32.23
C MET A 103 -7.54 -2.07 -32.62
N THR A 104 -6.94 -0.87 -32.65
CA THR A 104 -5.52 -0.74 -32.99
C THR A 104 -4.68 -1.29 -31.85
N LYS A 105 -4.02 -2.42 -32.10
CA LYS A 105 -3.10 -3.04 -31.16
C LYS A 105 -1.73 -2.39 -31.31
N ILE A 106 -1.12 -2.03 -30.19
CA ILE A 106 0.26 -1.56 -30.14
C ILE A 106 1.19 -2.73 -30.45
N THR A 107 2.09 -2.51 -31.42
CA THR A 107 3.01 -3.51 -31.96
C THR A 107 4.48 -3.10 -31.85
N SER A 108 4.79 -1.99 -31.17
CA SER A 108 6.16 -1.51 -30.93
C SER A 108 6.31 -0.91 -29.53
N MET A 109 7.52 -0.98 -28.97
CA MET A 109 7.85 -0.30 -27.71
C MET A 109 7.75 1.22 -27.84
N GLN A 110 8.11 1.78 -29.00
CA GLN A 110 7.99 3.20 -29.25
C GLN A 110 6.55 3.70 -29.11
N SER A 111 5.58 2.94 -29.62
CA SER A 111 4.16 3.25 -29.45
C SER A 111 3.70 3.15 -27.99
N LEU A 112 4.25 2.23 -27.19
CA LEU A 112 3.99 2.18 -25.74
C LEU A 112 4.55 3.42 -25.03
N TYR A 113 5.80 3.79 -25.32
CA TYR A 113 6.42 4.98 -24.74
C TYR A 113 5.65 6.25 -25.07
N THR A 114 5.27 6.45 -26.34
CA THR A 114 4.48 7.63 -26.74
C THR A 114 3.13 7.67 -26.04
N ARG A 115 2.46 6.53 -25.88
CA ARG A 115 1.17 6.46 -25.18
C ARG A 115 1.29 6.79 -23.69
N LEU A 116 2.33 6.28 -23.03
CA LEU A 116 2.59 6.57 -21.61
C LEU A 116 3.05 8.02 -21.39
N GLU A 117 3.84 8.56 -22.31
CA GLU A 117 4.27 9.96 -22.30
C GLU A 117 3.07 10.91 -22.42
N GLN A 118 2.13 10.60 -23.32
CA GLN A 118 0.86 11.33 -23.44
C GLN A 118 0.01 11.28 -22.16
N ALA A 119 0.16 10.21 -21.37
CA ALA A 119 -0.50 10.06 -20.09
C ALA A 119 0.28 10.67 -18.91
N GLY A 120 1.49 11.20 -19.12
CA GLY A 120 2.30 11.86 -18.09
C GLY A 120 3.46 11.02 -17.51
N VAL A 121 3.77 9.86 -18.09
CA VAL A 121 4.93 9.04 -17.68
C VAL A 121 6.02 9.11 -18.75
N SER A 122 7.15 9.74 -18.42
CA SER A 122 8.22 9.92 -19.40
C SER A 122 8.87 8.59 -19.80
N PRO A 123 9.37 8.46 -21.04
CA PRO A 123 10.13 7.29 -21.48
C PRO A 123 11.37 7.03 -20.62
N SER A 124 12.02 8.09 -20.11
CA SER A 124 13.17 7.95 -19.21
C SER A 124 12.79 7.28 -17.90
N TYR A 125 11.65 7.65 -17.31
CA TYR A 125 11.16 7.04 -16.08
C TYR A 125 10.89 5.54 -16.29
N ILE A 126 10.28 5.19 -17.41
CA ILE A 126 9.99 3.79 -17.75
C ILE A 126 11.29 2.98 -17.85
N GLN A 127 12.31 3.51 -18.52
CA GLN A 127 13.59 2.83 -18.70
C GLN A 127 14.37 2.69 -17.38
N GLU A 128 14.38 3.74 -16.55
CA GLU A 128 15.21 3.79 -15.35
C GLU A 128 14.60 3.04 -14.17
N TYR A 129 13.27 3.12 -14.00
CA TYR A 129 12.60 2.60 -12.80
C TYR A 129 11.69 1.40 -13.10
N VAL A 130 10.93 1.45 -14.19
CA VAL A 130 9.85 0.50 -14.46
C VAL A 130 10.39 -0.77 -15.10
N LEU A 131 11.16 -0.68 -16.17
CA LEU A 131 11.70 -1.85 -16.86
C LEU A 131 12.82 -2.54 -16.05
N PRO A 132 13.05 -3.84 -16.25
CA PRO A 132 14.19 -4.53 -15.62
C PRO A 132 15.53 -3.92 -16.03
N SER A 133 16.55 -4.02 -15.17
CA SER A 133 17.87 -3.45 -15.41
C SER A 133 18.60 -4.01 -16.64
N TRP A 134 18.24 -5.21 -17.08
CA TRP A 134 18.78 -5.83 -18.29
C TRP A 134 18.09 -5.35 -19.58
N TRP A 135 16.98 -4.59 -19.48
CA TRP A 135 16.26 -4.09 -20.65
C TRP A 135 17.07 -2.96 -21.31
N SER A 136 17.58 -3.19 -22.51
CA SER A 136 18.32 -2.18 -23.27
C SER A 136 17.47 -1.57 -24.39
N ARG A 137 17.83 -0.37 -24.85
CA ARG A 137 17.12 0.30 -25.96
C ARG A 137 17.18 -0.48 -27.28
N ASP A 138 18.18 -1.34 -27.46
CA ASP A 138 18.27 -2.18 -28.66
C ASP A 138 17.06 -3.14 -28.74
N MET A 139 16.55 -3.56 -27.58
CA MET A 139 15.37 -4.42 -27.46
C MET A 139 14.07 -3.72 -27.86
N ASP A 140 14.02 -2.38 -27.85
CA ASP A 140 12.82 -1.61 -28.21
C ASP A 140 12.43 -1.79 -29.69
N SER A 141 13.40 -2.20 -30.52
CA SER A 141 13.21 -2.44 -31.95
C SER A 141 12.67 -3.84 -32.28
N ASP A 142 12.63 -4.76 -31.31
CA ASP A 142 12.16 -6.13 -31.52
C ASP A 142 10.64 -6.24 -31.29
N PRO A 143 9.84 -6.52 -32.35
CA PRO A 143 8.39 -6.65 -32.24
C PRO A 143 7.94 -7.81 -31.34
N HIS A 144 8.80 -8.82 -31.12
CA HIS A 144 8.50 -9.98 -30.29
C HIS A 144 8.57 -9.67 -28.78
N LEU A 145 9.29 -8.61 -28.39
CA LEU A 145 9.49 -8.23 -27.00
C LEU A 145 8.45 -7.26 -26.47
N VAL A 146 7.63 -6.66 -27.34
CA VAL A 146 6.62 -5.65 -26.98
C VAL A 146 5.65 -6.16 -25.91
N LEU A 147 5.21 -7.42 -26.02
CA LEU A 147 4.30 -8.01 -25.02
C LEU A 147 4.99 -8.20 -23.66
N GLN A 148 6.28 -8.55 -23.66
CA GLN A 148 7.05 -8.70 -22.43
C GLN A 148 7.29 -7.35 -21.76
N GLY A 149 7.66 -6.32 -22.54
CA GLY A 149 7.82 -4.95 -22.05
C GLY A 149 6.51 -4.38 -21.50
N ALA A 150 5.41 -4.56 -22.24
CA ALA A 150 4.07 -4.21 -21.78
C ALA A 150 3.69 -4.94 -20.48
N GLY A 151 4.08 -6.21 -20.33
CA GLY A 151 3.87 -6.99 -19.11
C GLY A 151 4.55 -6.37 -17.89
N TYR A 152 5.84 -5.99 -18.01
CA TYR A 152 6.56 -5.30 -16.94
C TYR A 152 5.94 -3.94 -16.61
N ILE A 153 5.64 -3.13 -17.62
CA ILE A 153 5.01 -1.81 -17.45
C ILE A 153 3.66 -1.95 -16.75
N ALA A 154 2.79 -2.83 -17.23
CA ALA A 154 1.48 -3.06 -16.65
C ALA A 154 1.57 -3.49 -15.18
N LYS A 155 2.49 -4.40 -14.86
CA LYS A 155 2.67 -4.90 -13.49
C LYS A 155 3.23 -3.84 -12.54
N HIS A 156 4.26 -3.11 -12.96
CA HIS A 156 4.96 -2.14 -12.10
C HIS A 156 4.25 -0.80 -11.96
N LEU A 157 3.44 -0.41 -12.95
CA LEU A 157 2.60 0.78 -12.88
C LEU A 157 1.16 0.47 -12.45
N GLY A 158 0.79 -0.80 -12.29
CA GLY A 158 -0.56 -1.20 -11.90
C GLY A 158 -1.62 -0.93 -12.98
N ILE A 159 -1.24 -0.96 -14.26
CA ILE A 159 -2.13 -0.72 -15.40
C ILE A 159 -2.72 -2.05 -15.87
N ASP A 160 -3.96 -2.06 -16.36
CA ASP A 160 -4.46 -3.20 -17.10
C ASP A 160 -3.69 -3.42 -18.42
N LEU A 161 -3.23 -4.66 -18.65
CA LEU A 161 -2.41 -4.98 -19.82
C LEU A 161 -3.17 -4.81 -21.15
N GLN A 162 -4.48 -5.08 -21.19
CA GLN A 162 -5.27 -4.88 -22.42
C GLN A 162 -5.44 -3.39 -22.70
N ALA A 163 -5.73 -2.59 -21.66
CA ALA A 163 -5.82 -1.15 -21.78
C ALA A 163 -4.50 -0.51 -22.24
N LEU A 164 -3.37 -1.06 -21.79
CA LEU A 164 -2.05 -0.62 -22.24
C LEU A 164 -1.81 -0.94 -23.73
N LEU A 165 -2.24 -2.10 -24.20
CA LEU A 165 -1.97 -2.58 -25.57
C LEU A 165 -2.94 -2.03 -26.63
N HIS A 166 -4.05 -1.41 -26.25
CA HIS A 166 -5.09 -0.95 -27.17
C HIS A 166 -5.31 0.56 -27.08
N THR A 167 -5.08 1.28 -28.19
CA THR A 167 -5.09 2.75 -28.19
C THR A 167 -6.44 3.36 -27.82
N GLU A 168 -7.53 2.67 -28.15
CA GLU A 168 -8.90 3.13 -27.94
C GLU A 168 -9.39 3.00 -26.50
N GLN A 169 -8.68 2.25 -25.65
CA GLN A 169 -9.03 2.15 -24.24
C GLN A 169 -8.36 3.29 -23.46
N GLU A 170 -8.98 3.79 -22.41
CA GLU A 170 -8.32 4.75 -21.52
C GLU A 170 -7.33 4.03 -20.61
N LEU A 171 -6.15 4.62 -20.38
CA LEU A 171 -5.23 4.08 -19.39
C LEU A 171 -5.81 4.32 -18.00
N SER A 172 -6.24 3.24 -17.35
CA SER A 172 -6.65 3.26 -15.95
C SER A 172 -5.62 2.51 -15.11
N VAL A 173 -5.23 3.14 -14.01
CA VAL A 173 -4.48 2.49 -12.94
C VAL A 173 -5.49 1.72 -12.09
N ARG A 174 -5.13 0.52 -11.65
CA ARG A 174 -5.91 -0.25 -10.69
C ARG A 174 -5.99 0.50 -9.37
N ASP A 175 -7.13 1.15 -9.12
CA ASP A 175 -7.44 1.74 -7.82
C ASP A 175 -7.99 0.65 -6.90
N THR A 176 -7.08 -0.04 -6.23
CA THR A 176 -7.39 -1.25 -5.46
C THR A 176 -7.32 -1.01 -3.96
N ALA A 177 -6.74 0.10 -3.50
CA ALA A 177 -6.42 0.30 -2.09
C ALA A 177 -6.84 1.68 -1.56
N ALA A 178 -7.29 1.74 -0.30
CA ALA A 178 -7.49 2.98 0.43
C ALA A 178 -6.18 3.76 0.55
N THR A 179 -6.18 5.02 0.13
CA THR A 179 -5.03 5.92 0.29
C THR A 179 -5.49 7.27 0.83
N GLN A 180 -4.64 7.91 1.62
CA GLN A 180 -4.76 9.33 1.96
C GLN A 180 -3.45 10.02 1.65
N PHE A 181 -3.53 11.19 1.02
CA PHE A 181 -2.38 12.02 0.71
C PHE A 181 -2.85 13.46 0.54
N LYS A 182 -2.05 14.40 1.04
CA LYS A 182 -2.27 15.82 0.78
C LYS A 182 -1.83 16.17 -0.64
N LEU A 183 -2.78 16.60 -1.47
CA LEU A 183 -2.48 17.34 -2.69
C LEU A 183 -2.04 18.77 -2.31
N ARG A 184 -0.97 19.30 -2.92
CA ARG A 184 -0.75 20.75 -2.82
C ARG A 184 -1.97 21.49 -3.38
N HIS A 185 -2.27 22.67 -2.82
CA HIS A 185 -3.46 23.47 -3.14
C HIS A 185 -3.62 23.80 -4.66
N ASP A 186 -2.59 23.55 -5.48
CA ASP A 186 -2.55 23.73 -6.93
C ASP A 186 -2.64 22.41 -7.75
N ILE A 187 -2.97 21.28 -7.12
CA ILE A 187 -2.91 19.94 -7.72
C ILE A 187 -4.26 19.24 -7.59
N THR A 188 -4.91 18.92 -8.71
CA THR A 188 -6.09 18.04 -8.75
C THR A 188 -5.67 16.56 -8.67
N GLY A 189 -6.57 15.67 -8.24
CA GLY A 189 -6.28 14.24 -8.10
C GLY A 189 -5.76 13.55 -9.37
N GLN A 190 -6.08 14.10 -10.57
CA GLN A 190 -5.57 13.60 -11.85
C GLN A 190 -4.04 13.78 -11.99
N HIS A 191 -3.45 14.81 -11.39
CA HIS A 191 -2.02 15.16 -11.52
C HIS A 191 -1.07 14.34 -10.65
N VAL A 192 -1.57 13.46 -9.78
CA VAL A 192 -0.74 12.55 -8.96
C VAL A 192 -1.01 11.09 -9.25
N THR A 193 -1.82 10.79 -10.28
CA THR A 193 -2.28 9.43 -10.60
C THR A 193 -1.12 8.44 -10.67
N TRP A 194 -0.05 8.79 -11.39
CA TRP A 194 1.10 7.92 -11.56
C TRP A 194 2.03 7.86 -10.35
N ALA A 195 2.20 8.97 -9.64
CA ALA A 195 2.93 8.99 -8.38
C ALA A 195 2.25 8.09 -7.33
N ARG A 196 0.92 8.19 -7.24
CA ARG A 196 0.07 7.31 -6.42
C ARG A 196 0.19 5.85 -6.87
N ALA A 197 0.10 5.59 -8.17
CA ALA A 197 0.18 4.25 -8.74
C ALA A 197 1.48 3.53 -8.35
N VAL A 198 2.63 4.13 -8.65
CA VAL A 198 3.95 3.54 -8.32
C VAL A 198 4.09 3.33 -6.82
N SER A 199 3.66 4.32 -6.03
CA SER A 199 3.75 4.26 -4.58
C SER A 199 2.86 3.16 -3.97
N MET A 200 1.65 2.97 -4.51
CA MET A 200 0.76 1.85 -4.14
C MET A 200 1.38 0.50 -4.52
N ARG A 201 1.92 0.37 -5.74
CA ARG A 201 2.58 -0.89 -6.16
C ARG A 201 3.76 -1.23 -5.26
N ALA A 202 4.57 -0.23 -4.89
CA ALA A 202 5.68 -0.42 -3.98
C ALA A 202 5.21 -0.78 -2.55
N ALA A 203 4.15 -0.12 -2.06
CA ALA A 203 3.53 -0.43 -0.78
C ALA A 203 3.00 -1.87 -0.71
N GLU A 204 2.29 -2.34 -1.73
CA GLU A 204 1.82 -3.73 -1.80
C GLU A 204 2.97 -4.73 -1.72
N MET A 205 4.07 -4.47 -2.45
CA MET A 205 5.26 -5.33 -2.40
C MET A 205 5.90 -5.33 -1.00
N ALA A 206 6.02 -4.15 -0.37
CA ALA A 206 6.61 -4.03 0.96
C ALA A 206 5.72 -4.61 2.08
N ALA A 207 4.40 -4.51 1.94
CA ALA A 207 3.40 -4.97 2.89
C ALA A 207 3.39 -6.49 3.10
N HIS A 208 4.08 -7.26 2.25
CA HIS A 208 4.27 -8.70 2.41
C HIS A 208 5.29 -9.10 3.48
N ALA A 209 5.91 -8.13 4.16
CA ALA A 209 6.80 -8.35 5.30
C ALA A 209 6.37 -7.42 6.46
N PRO A 210 6.14 -7.83 7.72
CA PRO A 210 6.12 -9.15 8.41
C PRO A 210 4.74 -9.49 9.08
N PRO A 211 4.60 -10.69 9.69
CA PRO A 211 3.37 -11.15 10.34
C PRO A 211 3.30 -10.74 11.82
N THR A 212 3.07 -9.47 12.12
CA THR A 212 2.86 -9.04 13.53
C THR A 212 1.40 -8.65 13.73
N SER A 213 0.83 -8.97 14.88
CA SER A 213 -0.48 -8.45 15.28
C SER A 213 -0.35 -6.96 15.56
N PHE A 214 -0.76 -6.13 14.60
CA PHE A 214 -0.59 -4.68 14.64
C PHE A 214 -1.59 -4.00 15.57
N GLN A 215 -1.13 -2.97 16.29
CA GLN A 215 -1.98 -2.13 17.14
C GLN A 215 -1.75 -0.63 16.92
N TRP A 216 -1.51 -0.18 15.67
CA TRP A 216 -1.37 1.25 15.35
C TRP A 216 -2.71 2.01 15.37
N LYS A 217 -3.83 1.33 15.07
CA LYS A 217 -5.16 1.96 15.02
C LYS A 217 -5.54 2.52 16.39
N GLY A 218 -5.87 3.80 16.44
CA GLY A 218 -6.29 4.50 17.65
C GLY A 218 -5.18 4.74 18.67
N MET A 219 -3.90 4.58 18.30
CA MET A 219 -2.81 5.00 19.17
C MET A 219 -2.76 6.53 19.27
N GLU A 220 -2.61 7.02 20.50
CA GLU A 220 -2.42 8.44 20.76
C GLU A 220 -0.97 8.86 20.51
N ALA A 221 -0.75 10.08 19.99
CA ALA A 221 0.59 10.61 19.68
C ALA A 221 1.49 10.63 20.94
N SER A 222 0.95 11.08 22.08
CA SER A 222 1.63 11.03 23.38
C SER A 222 2.04 9.61 23.82
N ALA A 223 1.25 8.58 23.49
CA ALA A 223 1.58 7.19 23.82
C ALA A 223 2.76 6.69 22.97
N ILE A 224 2.77 7.01 21.67
CA ILE A 224 3.88 6.68 20.76
C ILE A 224 5.14 7.43 21.19
N ARG A 225 5.04 8.74 21.45
CA ARG A 225 6.14 9.55 21.99
C ARG A 225 6.74 8.93 23.23
N THR A 226 5.90 8.58 24.20
CA THR A 226 6.34 7.94 25.45
C THR A 226 7.05 6.60 25.18
N ALA A 227 6.51 5.78 24.28
CA ALA A 227 7.13 4.51 23.91
C ALA A 227 8.53 4.70 23.31
N ILE A 228 8.69 5.69 22.43
CA ILE A 228 9.99 6.04 21.81
C ILE A 228 10.98 6.56 22.86
N LEU A 229 10.58 7.52 23.69
CA LEU A 229 11.47 8.09 24.72
C LEU A 229 11.89 7.06 25.76
N ASN A 230 11.03 6.09 26.09
CA ASN A 230 11.35 4.98 27.00
C ASN A 230 12.43 4.03 26.46
N THR A 231 12.80 4.11 25.18
CA THR A 231 13.97 3.39 24.63
C THR A 231 15.31 4.00 25.05
N GLY A 232 15.29 5.17 25.70
CA GLY A 232 16.47 5.95 26.04
C GLY A 232 16.88 6.97 24.97
N ALA A 233 16.02 7.19 23.96
CA ALA A 233 16.23 8.23 22.96
C ALA A 233 16.18 9.63 23.59
N SER A 234 17.05 10.53 23.13
CA SER A 234 17.07 11.92 23.62
C SER A 234 15.81 12.69 23.24
N TRP A 235 15.20 12.36 22.10
CA TRP A 235 13.97 12.92 21.57
C TRP A 235 13.34 11.98 20.53
N VAL A 236 12.16 12.30 20.03
CA VAL A 236 11.55 11.60 18.89
C VAL A 236 12.21 12.10 17.60
N GLY A 237 13.21 11.38 17.12
CA GLY A 237 13.89 11.63 15.84
C GLY A 237 13.33 10.77 14.69
N LEU A 238 13.78 11.06 13.46
CA LEU A 238 13.36 10.30 12.27
C LEU A 238 13.67 8.80 12.42
N LYS A 239 14.89 8.47 12.85
CA LYS A 239 15.35 7.09 13.01
C LYS A 239 14.46 6.34 14.01
N GLU A 240 14.19 6.94 15.16
CA GLU A 240 13.42 6.35 16.24
C GLU A 240 11.97 6.08 15.80
N LEU A 241 11.37 7.05 15.09
CA LEU A 241 10.03 6.89 14.54
C LEU A 241 9.97 5.82 13.44
N LEU A 242 11.01 5.73 12.59
CA LEU A 242 11.12 4.65 11.60
C LEU A 242 11.16 3.27 12.29
N HIS A 243 11.98 3.09 13.32
CA HIS A 243 12.00 1.82 14.07
C HIS A 243 10.63 1.50 14.67
N PHE A 244 9.97 2.49 15.27
CA PHE A 244 8.62 2.32 15.80
C PHE A 244 7.64 1.86 14.71
N CYS A 245 7.59 2.53 13.55
CA CYS A 245 6.72 2.14 12.43
C CYS A 245 6.96 0.69 12.01
N TRP A 246 8.22 0.28 11.85
CA TRP A 246 8.57 -1.10 11.49
C TRP A 246 8.19 -2.11 12.58
N ASP A 247 8.32 -1.78 13.86
CA ASP A 247 7.88 -2.64 14.97
C ASP A 247 6.35 -2.78 15.01
N GLN A 248 5.62 -1.74 14.56
CA GLN A 248 4.18 -1.80 14.29
C GLN A 248 3.83 -2.39 12.90
N GLY A 249 4.82 -2.93 12.18
CA GLY A 249 4.76 -3.42 10.79
C GLY A 249 4.08 -2.50 9.81
N ILE A 250 4.47 -1.23 9.86
CA ILE A 250 4.21 -0.21 8.86
C ILE A 250 5.53 0.01 8.12
N PRO A 251 5.75 -0.61 6.95
CA PRO A 251 6.92 -0.33 6.13
C PRO A 251 6.92 1.14 5.70
N VAL A 252 8.10 1.77 5.75
CA VAL A 252 8.31 3.14 5.30
C VAL A 252 9.24 3.13 4.09
N LEU A 253 8.78 3.69 2.96
CA LEU A 253 9.46 3.63 1.66
C LEU A 253 9.85 5.03 1.18
N PRO A 254 11.12 5.28 0.79
CA PRO A 254 11.54 6.56 0.22
C PRO A 254 11.40 6.51 -1.30
N ILE A 255 10.34 7.08 -1.88
CA ILE A 255 10.12 7.10 -3.34
C ILE A 255 10.17 8.55 -3.83
N ALA A 256 11.37 9.12 -3.88
CA ALA A 256 11.56 10.53 -4.24
C ALA A 256 11.29 10.83 -5.72
N ASP A 257 11.46 9.83 -6.58
CA ASP A 257 11.30 9.93 -8.02
C ASP A 257 10.02 9.21 -8.46
N VAL A 258 9.04 10.02 -8.79
CA VAL A 258 7.72 9.60 -9.26
C VAL A 258 7.39 10.32 -10.57
N PRO A 259 6.54 9.73 -11.43
CA PRO A 259 6.06 10.44 -12.61
C PRO A 259 5.12 11.58 -12.21
N ASP A 260 5.17 12.68 -12.97
CA ASP A 260 4.33 13.89 -12.81
C ASP A 260 4.54 14.66 -11.47
N LYS A 261 3.50 15.30 -10.93
CA LYS A 261 3.61 16.17 -9.74
C LYS A 261 3.82 15.35 -8.46
N LYS A 262 4.71 15.86 -7.60
CA LYS A 262 5.11 15.22 -6.35
C LYS A 262 4.16 15.57 -5.19
N MET A 263 3.63 14.52 -4.54
CA MET A 263 3.15 14.55 -3.15
C MET A 263 4.36 14.59 -2.19
N ASP A 264 4.17 15.02 -0.94
CA ASP A 264 5.25 15.05 0.04
C ASP A 264 5.37 13.70 0.78
N GLY A 265 4.23 13.06 1.08
CA GLY A 265 4.09 11.72 1.64
C GLY A 265 2.74 11.11 1.28
N MET A 266 2.57 9.82 1.59
CA MET A 266 1.31 9.11 1.45
C MET A 266 1.19 7.95 2.44
N ALA A 267 0.08 7.91 3.15
CA ALA A 267 -0.37 6.75 3.91
C ALA A 267 -1.22 5.82 3.04
N VAL A 268 -0.93 4.52 3.10
CA VAL A 268 -1.60 3.49 2.30
C VAL A 268 -2.13 2.37 3.20
N LEU A 269 -3.33 1.89 2.88
CA LEU A 269 -3.88 0.63 3.38
C LEU A 269 -4.18 -0.26 2.18
N THR A 270 -3.39 -1.31 1.98
CA THR A 270 -3.56 -2.26 0.86
C THR A 270 -4.92 -2.97 0.93
N GLU A 271 -5.36 -3.61 -0.17
CA GLU A 271 -6.56 -4.48 -0.19
C GLU A 271 -6.58 -5.52 0.94
N ALA A 272 -5.40 -6.04 1.28
CA ALA A 272 -5.24 -7.03 2.35
C ALA A 272 -5.36 -6.41 3.76
N GLY A 273 -5.54 -5.08 3.87
CA GLY A 273 -5.60 -4.34 5.12
C GLY A 273 -4.23 -4.06 5.74
N ALA A 274 -3.13 -4.25 5.00
CA ALA A 274 -1.78 -4.00 5.49
C ALA A 274 -1.37 -2.53 5.24
N PRO A 275 -0.86 -1.81 6.26
CA PRO A 275 -0.47 -0.41 6.15
C PRO A 275 0.92 -0.24 5.53
N ALA A 276 1.17 0.90 4.89
CA ALA A 276 2.50 1.36 4.53
C ALA A 276 2.53 2.89 4.48
N ILE A 277 3.72 3.47 4.60
CA ILE A 277 3.94 4.91 4.42
C ILE A 277 4.97 5.11 3.32
N ILE A 278 4.69 6.03 2.40
CA ILE A 278 5.62 6.45 1.36
C ILE A 278 6.04 7.90 1.63
N ILE A 279 7.34 8.16 1.50
CA ILE A 279 7.93 9.49 1.58
C ILE A 279 8.41 9.87 0.19
N ASN A 280 7.71 10.81 -0.45
CA ASN A 280 8.02 11.27 -1.81
C ASN A 280 8.82 12.58 -1.83
N LYS A 281 8.90 13.27 -0.68
CA LYS A 281 9.69 14.50 -0.54
C LYS A 281 11.16 14.26 -0.89
N SER A 282 11.69 15.04 -1.81
CA SER A 282 13.12 14.97 -2.18
C SER A 282 14.06 15.63 -1.16
N HIS A 283 13.52 16.34 -0.16
CA HIS A 283 14.32 16.98 0.88
C HIS A 283 15.11 15.94 1.67
N SER A 284 16.38 16.19 1.93
CA SER A 284 17.29 15.21 2.54
C SER A 284 17.45 15.36 4.05
N HIS A 285 17.13 16.52 4.63
CA HIS A 285 17.31 16.72 6.07
C HIS A 285 16.32 15.86 6.90
N PRO A 286 16.79 15.12 7.92
CA PRO A 286 15.97 14.21 8.71
C PRO A 286 14.71 14.84 9.32
N SER A 287 14.81 16.03 9.91
CA SER A 287 13.68 16.69 10.58
C SER A 287 12.51 17.04 9.65
N TRP A 288 12.77 17.31 8.37
CA TRP A 288 11.72 17.49 7.37
C TRP A 288 10.95 16.19 7.14
N LEU A 289 11.68 15.09 6.96
CA LEU A 289 11.08 13.78 6.74
C LEU A 289 10.42 13.23 8.00
N LEU A 290 10.92 13.59 9.18
CA LEU A 290 10.32 13.27 10.48
C LEU A 290 8.90 13.82 10.57
N PHE A 291 8.70 15.11 10.25
CA PHE A 291 7.37 15.71 10.28
C PHE A 291 6.41 15.02 9.30
N ILE A 292 6.87 14.76 8.06
CA ILE A 292 6.06 14.06 7.06
C ILE A 292 5.69 12.65 7.56
N LEU A 293 6.65 11.88 8.06
CA LEU A 293 6.39 10.54 8.60
C LEU A 293 5.40 10.57 9.77
N ALA A 294 5.55 11.53 10.68
CA ALA A 294 4.64 11.70 11.82
C ALA A 294 3.22 12.08 11.36
N HIS A 295 3.09 12.90 10.32
CA HIS A 295 1.82 13.29 9.71
C HIS A 295 1.13 12.10 9.04
N GLU A 296 1.84 11.34 8.20
CA GLU A 296 1.28 10.14 7.55
C GLU A 296 0.89 9.06 8.57
N LEU A 297 1.68 8.90 9.65
CA LEU A 297 1.32 8.03 10.76
C LEU A 297 0.04 8.51 11.47
N GLY A 298 -0.15 9.83 11.59
CA GLY A 298 -1.39 10.41 12.09
C GLY A 298 -2.62 9.99 11.29
N HIS A 299 -2.53 10.04 9.95
CA HIS A 299 -3.61 9.54 9.08
C HIS A 299 -3.95 8.07 9.33
N LEU A 300 -2.94 7.22 9.54
CA LEU A 300 -3.16 5.82 9.91
C LEU A 300 -3.81 5.69 11.29
N CYS A 301 -3.20 6.26 12.33
CA CYS A 301 -3.69 6.12 13.71
C CYS A 301 -5.12 6.64 13.90
N ARG A 302 -5.51 7.70 13.18
CA ARG A 302 -6.86 8.29 13.21
C ARG A 302 -7.83 7.68 12.21
N ASN A 303 -7.42 6.64 11.48
CA ASN A 303 -8.25 5.90 10.53
C ASN A 303 -8.80 6.76 9.38
N HIS A 304 -8.10 7.84 9.00
CA HIS A 304 -8.53 8.76 7.93
C HIS A 304 -8.67 8.05 6.56
N LEU A 305 -8.02 6.89 6.36
CA LEU A 305 -8.02 6.14 5.10
C LEU A 305 -9.33 5.38 4.84
N GLN A 306 -9.98 4.83 5.87
CA GLN A 306 -11.21 4.05 5.68
C GLN A 306 -12.44 4.95 5.43
N ASP A 307 -12.41 6.18 5.95
CA ASP A 307 -13.46 7.17 5.71
C ASP A 307 -13.40 7.74 4.27
N HIS A 308 -12.25 7.61 3.59
CA HIS A 308 -12.07 8.04 2.20
C HIS A 308 -12.58 7.00 1.19
N GLU A 309 -12.39 5.68 1.44
CA GLU A 309 -12.98 4.62 0.60
C GLU A 309 -14.51 4.68 0.60
N ALA A 310 -15.12 4.94 1.74
CA ALA A 310 -16.58 5.10 1.84
C ALA A 310 -17.12 6.29 1.00
N ARG A 311 -16.27 7.28 0.70
CA ARG A 311 -16.61 8.49 -0.07
C ARG A 311 -16.35 8.37 -1.57
N LEU A 312 -15.46 7.48 -2.01
CA LEU A 312 -15.24 7.20 -3.43
C LEU A 312 -16.42 6.42 -4.05
N ASP A 313 -17.17 5.66 -3.25
CA ASP A 313 -18.40 4.97 -3.65
C ASP A 313 -19.65 5.88 -3.65
N GLU A 314 -19.61 7.01 -2.94
CA GLU A 314 -20.69 8.01 -2.90
C GLU A 314 -20.32 9.22 -3.76
N GLU A 315 -20.68 9.16 -5.04
CA GLU A 315 -20.72 10.25 -6.03
C GLU A 315 -20.35 11.63 -5.45
N TYR A 316 -19.04 11.95 -5.44
CA TYR A 316 -18.44 13.21 -5.00
C TYR A 316 -19.22 13.91 -3.85
N SER A 317 -19.12 13.39 -2.63
CA SER A 317 -19.43 14.19 -1.44
C SER A 317 -18.39 15.31 -1.31
N THR A 318 -18.62 16.41 -2.04
CA THR A 318 -17.90 17.68 -1.95
C THR A 318 -18.18 18.35 -0.61
N ALA A 319 -17.62 17.83 0.46
CA ALA A 319 -17.50 18.55 1.73
C ALA A 319 -16.02 18.95 1.90
N PRO A 320 -15.56 20.04 1.26
CA PRO A 320 -14.18 20.52 1.39
C PRO A 320 -13.71 20.67 2.85
N ASP A 321 -14.65 20.90 3.78
CA ASP A 321 -14.38 21.06 5.20
C ASP A 321 -13.83 19.79 5.90
N ALA A 322 -14.07 18.59 5.36
CA ALA A 322 -13.64 17.34 6.00
C ALA A 322 -12.18 17.00 5.72
N ASP A 323 -11.69 17.28 4.51
CA ASP A 323 -10.28 17.09 4.16
C ASP A 323 -9.41 18.03 4.99
N ASP A 324 -9.84 19.30 5.14
CA ASP A 324 -9.19 20.26 6.02
C ASP A 324 -9.19 19.82 7.49
N ALA A 325 -10.24 19.15 7.97
CA ALA A 325 -10.29 18.61 9.33
C ALA A 325 -9.31 17.45 9.55
N TYR A 326 -9.26 16.48 8.64
CA TYR A 326 -8.33 15.35 8.73
C TYR A 326 -6.86 15.80 8.63
N GLU A 327 -6.57 16.74 7.73
CA GLU A 327 -5.24 17.32 7.59
C GLU A 327 -4.81 18.08 8.85
N ASN A 328 -5.72 18.83 9.47
CA ASN A 328 -5.47 19.51 10.73
C ASN A 328 -5.27 18.51 11.89
N GLU A 329 -6.06 17.44 11.94
CA GLU A 329 -5.90 16.38 12.94
C GLU A 329 -4.55 15.65 12.78
N ALA A 330 -4.14 15.32 11.55
CA ALA A 330 -2.85 14.71 11.26
C ALA A 330 -1.67 15.65 11.60
N ASN A 331 -1.80 16.96 11.32
CA ASN A 331 -0.81 17.96 11.72
C ASN A 331 -0.67 18.04 13.25
N ARG A 332 -1.79 18.14 13.98
CA ARG A 332 -1.77 18.19 15.46
C ARG A 332 -1.18 16.92 16.04
N PHE A 333 -1.50 15.76 15.47
CA PHE A 333 -0.89 14.48 15.84
C PHE A 333 0.63 14.50 15.64
N ALA A 334 1.11 14.99 14.49
CA ALA A 334 2.53 15.05 14.19
C ALA A 334 3.28 15.98 15.15
N VAL A 335 2.71 17.16 15.43
CA VAL A 335 3.28 18.11 16.40
C VAL A 335 3.33 17.48 17.80
N GLU A 336 2.22 16.93 18.31
CA GLU A 336 2.19 16.27 19.63
C GLU A 336 3.21 15.11 19.72
N LEU A 337 3.35 14.32 18.67
CA LEU A 337 4.30 13.20 18.65
C LEU A 337 5.75 13.70 18.80
N ILE A 338 6.10 14.76 18.08
CA ILE A 338 7.48 15.28 18.02
C ILE A 338 7.81 16.16 19.23
N THR A 339 6.87 16.96 19.73
CA THR A 339 7.11 17.97 20.75
C THR A 339 6.53 17.60 22.12
N GLY A 340 5.51 16.75 22.16
CA GLY A 340 4.73 16.43 23.36
C GLY A 340 3.52 17.32 23.60
N ASP A 341 3.31 18.35 22.77
CA ASP A 341 2.17 19.26 22.87
C ASP A 341 1.64 19.60 21.46
N PRO A 342 0.38 19.26 21.12
CA PRO A 342 -0.19 19.48 19.79
C PRO A 342 -0.24 20.95 19.35
N GLU A 343 -0.16 21.89 20.28
CA GLU A 343 -0.24 23.34 20.01
C GLU A 343 1.13 24.02 20.11
N THR A 344 2.23 23.24 20.04
CA THR A 344 3.58 23.80 20.12
C THR A 344 3.82 24.82 19.00
N ILE A 345 4.05 26.06 19.41
CA ILE A 345 4.45 27.17 18.54
C ILE A 345 5.73 27.76 19.12
N VAL A 346 6.84 27.57 18.41
CA VAL A 346 8.10 28.23 18.72
C VAL A 346 8.00 29.66 18.21
N SER A 347 7.86 30.61 19.13
CA SER A 347 7.82 32.03 18.81
C SER A 347 9.22 32.58 18.48
N GLU A 348 9.25 33.65 17.70
CA GLU A 348 10.47 34.39 17.40
C GLU A 348 11.10 34.97 18.68
N ASP A 349 12.24 34.42 19.08
CA ASP A 349 13.29 35.23 19.72
C ASP A 349 14.13 35.89 18.63
N ARG A 350 14.75 37.04 18.93
CA ARG A 350 15.66 37.69 17.97
C ARG A 350 16.97 36.90 17.89
N TYR A 351 17.01 35.92 17.00
CA TYR A 351 18.24 35.21 16.65
C TYR A 351 19.07 36.07 15.68
N ALA A 352 20.29 36.42 16.07
CA ALA A 352 21.19 37.23 15.24
C ALA A 352 21.85 36.42 14.12
N SER A 353 21.86 35.08 14.22
CA SER A 353 22.49 34.19 13.23
C SER A 353 21.90 32.78 13.20
N ALA A 354 22.21 32.03 12.13
CA ALA A 354 21.86 30.62 11.99
C ALA A 354 22.46 29.74 13.08
N ALA A 355 23.72 29.98 13.45
CA ALA A 355 24.42 29.25 14.51
C ALA A 355 23.77 29.48 15.89
N GLU A 356 23.33 30.70 16.18
CA GLU A 356 22.63 31.02 17.42
C GLU A 356 21.27 30.31 17.50
N LEU A 357 20.51 30.30 16.39
CA LEU A 357 19.25 29.56 16.31
C LEU A 357 19.48 28.04 16.47
N ALA A 358 20.49 27.47 15.81
CA ALA A 358 20.82 26.06 15.92
C ALA A 358 21.22 25.69 17.36
N GLN A 359 22.04 26.50 18.02
CA GLN A 359 22.44 26.27 19.41
C GLN A 359 21.25 26.37 20.36
N ALA A 360 20.38 27.37 20.21
CA ALA A 360 19.18 27.51 21.02
C ALA A 360 18.24 26.30 20.83
N ALA A 361 18.05 25.85 19.59
CA ALA A 361 17.25 24.66 19.29
C ALA A 361 17.85 23.39 19.91
N MET A 362 19.19 23.25 19.92
CA MET A 362 19.87 22.15 20.61
C MET A 362 19.65 22.18 22.12
N ASP A 363 19.80 23.35 22.75
CA ASP A 363 19.63 23.50 24.20
C ASP A 363 18.19 23.21 24.64
N VAL A 364 17.21 23.70 23.89
CA VAL A 364 15.79 23.40 24.12
C VAL A 364 15.50 21.93 23.84
N GLY A 365 15.99 21.38 22.73
CA GLY A 365 15.77 20.00 22.35
C GLY A 365 16.31 19.00 23.37
N GLN A 366 17.47 19.27 23.97
CA GLN A 366 18.03 18.46 25.05
C GLN A 366 17.21 18.54 26.34
N ARG A 367 16.71 19.74 26.69
CA ARG A 367 15.95 19.94 27.94
C ARG A 367 14.54 19.37 27.84
N GLU A 368 13.87 19.59 26.72
CA GLU A 368 12.46 19.25 26.51
C GLU A 368 12.26 17.93 25.74
N GLN A 369 13.35 17.26 25.35
CA GLN A 369 13.34 16.02 24.56
C GLN A 369 12.63 16.19 23.21
N ILE A 370 12.92 17.28 22.50
CA ILE A 370 12.35 17.62 21.18
C ILE A 370 13.46 17.61 20.13
N ASP A 371 13.17 17.13 18.92
CA ASP A 371 14.11 17.20 17.81
C ASP A 371 14.50 18.67 17.51
N PRO A 372 15.80 19.04 17.59
CA PRO A 372 16.24 20.41 17.37
C PRO A 372 15.86 20.96 15.99
N GLY A 373 15.95 20.13 14.94
CA GLY A 373 15.55 20.56 13.61
C GLY A 373 14.05 20.78 13.48
N ALA A 374 13.22 20.00 14.18
CA ALA A 374 11.78 20.24 14.24
C ALA A 374 11.44 21.58 14.92
N LEU A 375 12.18 21.98 15.97
CA LEU A 375 12.03 23.31 16.58
C LEU A 375 12.35 24.43 15.59
N VAL A 376 13.45 24.29 14.83
CA VAL A 376 13.86 25.24 13.79
C VAL A 376 12.79 25.36 12.69
N LEU A 377 12.23 24.23 12.26
CA LEU A 377 11.17 24.19 11.25
C LEU A 377 9.85 24.77 11.74
N ASN A 378 9.47 24.46 12.99
CA ASN A 378 8.27 24.99 13.61
C ASN A 378 8.34 26.53 13.74
N LEU A 379 9.49 27.07 14.14
CA LEU A 379 9.74 28.51 14.15
C LEU A 379 9.51 29.12 12.76
N ALA A 380 10.12 28.57 11.71
CA ALA A 380 9.98 29.10 10.36
C ALA A 380 8.55 29.04 9.82
N PHE A 381 7.81 27.99 10.18
CA PHE A 381 6.43 27.79 9.77
C PHE A 381 5.48 28.82 10.39
N HIS A 382 5.71 29.22 11.64
CA HIS A 382 4.86 30.18 12.35
C HIS A 382 5.36 31.64 12.28
N ALA A 383 6.56 31.87 11.75
CA ALA A 383 7.14 33.20 11.66
C ALA A 383 6.43 34.11 10.64
N PRO A 384 5.96 35.31 11.03
CA PRO A 384 5.31 36.25 10.10
C PRO A 384 6.26 36.82 9.04
N ASN A 385 7.58 36.79 9.29
CA ASN A 385 8.59 37.44 8.45
C ASN A 385 9.29 36.50 7.45
N ASN A 386 8.75 35.30 7.19
CA ASN A 386 9.34 34.31 6.30
C ASN A 386 10.81 33.97 6.68
N LEU A 387 10.98 33.26 7.79
CA LEU A 387 12.30 32.87 8.32
C LEU A 387 12.88 31.59 7.68
N TRP A 388 12.33 31.10 6.57
CA TRP A 388 12.77 29.86 5.92
C TRP A 388 14.25 29.88 5.52
N ALA A 389 14.78 31.03 5.10
CA ALA A 389 16.21 31.15 4.75
C ALA A 389 17.12 30.98 5.98
N LEU A 390 16.76 31.61 7.11
CA LEU A 390 17.49 31.48 8.37
C LEU A 390 17.38 30.06 8.92
N ALA A 391 16.19 29.47 8.88
CA ALA A 391 15.96 28.11 9.35
C ALA A 391 16.73 27.08 8.54
N ASN A 392 16.71 27.15 7.21
CA ASN A 392 17.50 26.25 6.37
C ASN A 392 19.01 26.42 6.61
N ALA A 393 19.48 27.65 6.88
CA ALA A 393 20.86 27.86 7.29
C ALA A 393 21.16 27.22 8.65
N ALA A 394 20.27 27.38 9.64
CA ALA A 394 20.42 26.79 10.98
C ALA A 394 20.38 25.27 10.97
N LEU A 395 19.58 24.65 10.10
CA LEU A 395 19.58 23.19 9.91
C LEU A 395 20.96 22.66 9.47
N ASN A 396 21.72 23.44 8.69
CA ASN A 396 23.08 23.04 8.29
C ASN A 396 24.13 23.22 9.41
N GLU A 397 23.78 23.92 10.50
CA GLU A 397 24.63 24.08 11.69
C GLU A 397 24.35 23.02 12.76
N LEU A 398 23.25 22.25 12.62
CA LEU A 398 22.95 21.13 13.51
C LEU A 398 23.93 19.97 13.28
N PRO A 399 24.15 19.09 14.29
CA PRO A 399 25.09 17.99 14.17
C PRO A 399 24.87 17.12 12.93
N ASP A 400 25.96 16.83 12.22
CA ASP A 400 25.94 15.99 11.03
C ASP A 400 25.44 14.56 11.31
N GLY A 401 24.75 13.99 10.32
CA GLY A 401 24.30 12.61 10.32
C GLY A 401 23.94 12.13 8.93
N PRO A 402 23.58 10.84 8.76
CA PRO A 402 23.07 10.35 7.49
C PRO A 402 21.83 11.16 7.07
N SER A 403 21.73 11.48 5.79
CA SER A 403 20.52 12.10 5.23
C SER A 403 19.28 11.27 5.61
N GLY A 404 18.13 11.91 5.76
CA GLY A 404 16.88 11.25 6.10
C GLY A 404 16.53 10.13 5.12
N HIS A 405 16.75 10.34 3.82
CA HIS A 405 16.58 9.29 2.80
C HIS A 405 17.49 8.08 3.05
N GLU A 406 18.73 8.30 3.47
CA GLU A 406 19.63 7.18 3.81
C GLU A 406 19.19 6.46 5.08
N GLN A 407 18.65 7.16 6.07
CA GLN A 407 18.08 6.52 7.27
C GLN A 407 16.92 5.61 6.88
N ILE A 408 15.99 6.09 6.04
CA ILE A 408 14.85 5.30 5.55
C ILE A 408 15.35 4.08 4.76
N ARG A 409 16.26 4.29 3.79
CA ARG A 409 16.82 3.19 2.97
C ARG A 409 17.57 2.17 3.82
N SER A 410 18.33 2.59 4.81
CA SER A 410 19.08 1.68 5.69
C SER A 410 18.13 0.76 6.46
N ILE A 411 17.08 1.33 7.07
CA ILE A 411 16.09 0.54 7.82
C ILE A 411 15.27 -0.35 6.87
N LEU A 412 14.92 0.14 5.69
CA LEU A 412 14.23 -0.67 4.67
C LEU A 412 15.09 -1.88 4.24
N ARG A 413 16.38 -1.67 3.97
CA ARG A 413 17.33 -2.75 3.63
C ARG A 413 17.43 -3.79 4.74
N GLU A 414 17.46 -3.34 5.99
CA GLU A 414 17.58 -4.19 7.17
C GLU A 414 16.31 -5.00 7.48
N ARG A 415 15.14 -4.34 7.43
CA ARG A 415 13.89 -4.88 7.97
C ARG A 415 13.04 -5.62 6.93
N LEU A 416 13.13 -5.24 5.64
CA LEU A 416 12.37 -5.92 4.60
C LEU A 416 12.94 -7.31 4.33
N SER A 417 12.06 -8.31 4.31
CA SER A 417 12.44 -9.68 3.92
C SER A 417 12.53 -9.81 2.40
N TRP A 418 13.58 -9.25 1.79
CA TRP A 418 13.78 -9.21 0.33
C TRP A 418 13.68 -10.60 -0.34
N SER A 419 14.12 -11.64 0.36
CA SER A 419 14.06 -13.03 -0.09
C SER A 419 12.64 -13.62 -0.17
N ASN A 420 11.65 -12.97 0.44
CA ASN A 420 10.24 -13.36 0.34
C ASN A 420 9.55 -12.73 -0.89
N LEU A 421 10.21 -11.81 -1.58
CA LEU A 421 9.69 -11.19 -2.79
C LEU A 421 10.19 -11.95 -4.03
N PRO A 422 9.36 -12.08 -5.08
CA PRO A 422 9.87 -12.50 -6.39
C PRO A 422 11.00 -11.57 -6.83
N ASP A 423 12.07 -12.11 -7.42
CA ASP A 423 13.28 -11.36 -7.81
C ASP A 423 12.97 -10.07 -8.59
N GLU A 424 12.03 -10.14 -9.53
CA GLU A 424 11.57 -8.99 -10.31
C GLU A 424 10.98 -7.88 -9.44
N SER A 425 10.12 -8.24 -8.47
CA SER A 425 9.48 -7.30 -7.54
C SER A 425 10.49 -6.70 -6.58
N ALA A 426 11.44 -7.50 -6.07
CA ALA A 426 12.54 -7.02 -5.25
C ALA A 426 13.39 -6.00 -6.02
N GLN A 427 13.77 -6.31 -7.27
CA GLN A 427 14.55 -5.42 -8.12
C GLN A 427 13.80 -4.12 -8.45
N PHE A 428 12.50 -4.20 -8.76
CA PHE A 428 11.68 -3.00 -8.97
C PHE A 428 11.65 -2.13 -7.73
N LEU A 429 11.37 -2.72 -6.56
CA LEU A 429 11.32 -2.00 -5.29
C LEU A 429 12.68 -1.34 -5.00
N MET A 430 13.81 -2.04 -5.21
CA MET A 430 15.14 -1.47 -5.04
C MET A 430 15.41 -0.26 -5.94
N ARG A 431 14.90 -0.25 -7.18
CA ARG A 431 15.05 0.88 -8.10
C ARG A 431 14.24 2.09 -7.62
N VAL A 432 12.95 1.91 -7.37
CA VAL A 432 12.06 3.02 -6.98
C VAL A 432 12.37 3.59 -5.59
N THR A 433 12.97 2.79 -4.69
CA THR A 433 13.39 3.27 -3.37
C THR A 433 14.84 3.77 -3.31
N GLY A 434 15.60 3.62 -4.40
CA GLY A 434 17.03 3.92 -4.41
C GLY A 434 17.87 3.02 -3.50
N CYS A 435 17.37 1.85 -3.09
CA CYS A 435 18.13 0.86 -2.31
C CYS A 435 19.19 0.10 -3.15
N GLY A 436 19.29 0.38 -4.45
CA GLY A 436 20.23 -0.23 -5.39
C GLY A 436 21.69 0.14 -5.20
N SER A 437 22.37 -0.55 -4.28
CA SER A 437 23.75 -1.09 -4.39
C SER A 437 23.99 -2.01 -3.19
N VAL A 438 23.39 -3.19 -3.23
CA VAL A 438 23.75 -4.27 -2.31
C VAL A 438 24.05 -5.47 -3.19
N ASP A 439 25.32 -5.84 -3.24
CA ASP A 439 25.75 -7.14 -3.75
C ASP A 439 24.96 -8.21 -3.00
N HIS A 440 23.88 -8.70 -3.60
CA HIS A 440 23.30 -9.95 -3.14
C HIS A 440 24.32 -11.03 -3.50
N PRO A 441 24.90 -11.76 -2.54
CA PRO A 441 25.58 -13.00 -2.87
C PRO A 441 24.52 -13.88 -3.53
N VAL A 442 24.69 -14.11 -4.82
CA VAL A 442 23.97 -15.13 -5.57
C VAL A 442 24.11 -16.40 -4.74
N ALA A 443 23.00 -16.89 -4.20
CA ALA A 443 22.98 -18.19 -3.53
C ALA A 443 23.47 -19.22 -4.56
N ALA A 444 24.58 -19.89 -4.20
CA ALA A 444 25.24 -20.90 -5.01
C ALA A 444 24.39 -22.16 -5.19
#